data_AF-W1XY87-F1
#
_entry.id   AF-W1XY87-F1
#
_cell.length_a   1.000
_cell.length_b   1.000
_cell.length_c   1.000
_cell.angle_alpha   90.00
_cell.angle_beta   90.00
_cell.angle_gamma   90.00
#
_symmetry.space_group_name_H-M   'P 1'
#
loop_
_entity.id
_entity.type
_entity.pdbx_description
1 polymer ?
#
loop_
_entity_poly.entity_id
_entity_poly.type
_entity_poly.pdbx_seq_one_letter_code
_entity_poly.pdbx_strand_id
1 'polypeptide(L)'
;ARKGGLDLCVLGLGKNGHLGLNEPGESLQPACHISQLDARTQQHEMLKTAGRPVTRGLTLGLKDILNAREVLLLVTGEGKQDATERFLTAKVSTAIPA
;
A
#
# COMPACT_ATOMS: atom_id res chain seq x y z
N ALA A 1 8.49 -18.30 -6.13
CA ALA A 1 8.18 -17.77 -7.48
C ALA A 1 9.07 -18.44 -8.52
N ARG A 2 8.59 -18.71 -9.75
CA ARG A 2 9.40 -19.37 -10.81
C ARG A 2 10.68 -18.60 -11.20
N LYS A 3 10.76 -17.30 -10.88
CA LYS A 3 11.90 -16.42 -11.16
C LYS A 3 12.72 -16.02 -9.92
N GLY A 4 12.61 -16.74 -8.80
CA GLY A 4 13.43 -16.46 -7.60
C GLY A 4 12.84 -15.47 -6.59
N GLY A 5 11.79 -14.71 -6.95
CA GLY A 5 11.12 -13.78 -6.02
C GLY A 5 11.59 -12.33 -6.21
N LEU A 6 11.30 -11.47 -5.23
CA LEU A 6 11.75 -10.08 -5.22
C LEU A 6 13.00 -9.99 -4.33
N ASP A 7 14.12 -9.51 -4.87
CA ASP A 7 15.30 -9.21 -4.04
C ASP A 7 15.06 -7.92 -3.23
N LEU A 8 14.50 -6.88 -3.84
CA LEU A 8 14.18 -5.62 -3.18
C LEU A 8 12.76 -5.16 -3.55
N CYS A 9 11.97 -4.81 -2.54
CA CYS A 9 10.68 -4.15 -2.70
C CYS A 9 10.78 -2.71 -2.18
N VAL A 10 10.79 -1.73 -3.09
CA VAL A 10 10.77 -0.30 -2.73
C VAL A 10 9.32 0.16 -2.64
N LEU A 11 8.92 0.65 -1.47
CA LEU A 11 7.55 1.06 -1.19
C LEU A 11 7.50 2.47 -0.64
N GLY A 12 6.36 3.11 -0.83
CA GLY A 12 5.97 4.30 -0.07
C GLY A 12 4.89 3.95 0.95
N LEU A 13 4.74 4.80 1.96
CA LEU A 13 3.65 4.72 2.93
C LEU A 13 2.46 5.57 2.47
N GLY A 14 1.28 4.99 2.28
CA GLY A 14 0.05 5.72 1.97
C GLY A 14 -0.35 6.71 3.08
N LYS A 15 -1.11 7.77 2.77
CA LYS A 15 -1.61 8.72 3.80
C LYS A 15 -2.58 8.06 4.80
N ASN A 16 -3.16 6.92 4.43
CA ASN A 16 -3.99 6.06 5.25
C ASN A 16 -3.24 4.79 5.70
N GLY A 17 -1.92 4.71 5.46
CA GLY A 17 -1.09 3.57 5.83
C GLY A 17 -1.07 2.39 4.85
N HIS A 18 -1.65 2.51 3.64
CA HIS A 18 -1.54 1.43 2.66
C HIS A 18 -0.10 1.19 2.20
N LEU A 19 0.17 -0.05 1.75
CA LEU A 19 1.36 -0.43 0.99
C LEU A 19 0.95 -0.84 -0.42
N GLY A 20 1.51 -0.21 -1.45
CA GLY A 20 1.01 -0.39 -2.82
C GLY A 20 -0.42 0.12 -2.92
N LEU A 21 -1.38 -0.76 -3.24
CA LEU A 21 -2.82 -0.47 -3.14
C LEU A 21 -3.52 -1.42 -2.15
N ASN A 22 -2.79 -2.00 -1.21
CA ASN A 22 -3.38 -2.76 -0.12
C ASN A 22 -3.98 -1.76 0.87
N GLU A 23 -5.25 -1.42 0.66
CA GLU A 23 -5.97 -0.43 1.46
C GLU A 23 -6.37 -0.98 2.83
N PRO A 24 -6.59 -0.12 3.84
CA PRO A 24 -7.20 -0.52 5.11
C PRO A 24 -8.53 -1.26 4.91
N GLY A 25 -8.76 -2.33 5.68
CA GLY A 25 -9.98 -3.12 5.58
C GLY A 25 -10.12 -4.19 6.66
N GLU A 26 -11.18 -4.99 6.57
CA GLU A 26 -11.41 -6.12 7.50
C GLU A 26 -10.39 -7.24 7.32
N SER A 27 -9.86 -7.39 6.11
CA SER A 27 -8.85 -8.39 5.77
C SER A 27 -7.89 -7.87 4.71
N LEU A 28 -6.69 -8.43 4.67
CA LEU A 28 -5.68 -8.16 3.66
C LEU A 28 -5.49 -9.39 2.77
N GLN A 29 -5.22 -9.16 1.50
CA GLN A 29 -5.08 -10.23 0.53
C GLN A 29 -3.61 -10.65 0.42
N PRO A 30 -3.30 -11.95 0.52
CA PRO A 30 -1.92 -12.42 0.50
C PRO A 30 -1.30 -12.31 -0.91
N ALA A 31 -2.05 -12.65 -1.95
CA ALA A 31 -1.58 -12.68 -3.32
C ALA A 31 -1.98 -11.41 -4.10
N CYS A 32 -1.34 -11.22 -5.26
CA CYS A 32 -1.74 -10.22 -6.24
C CYS A 32 -3.26 -10.26 -6.50
N HIS A 33 -3.91 -9.11 -6.40
CA HIS A 33 -5.36 -8.98 -6.49
C HIS A 33 -5.76 -7.58 -6.99
N ILE A 34 -7.04 -7.46 -7.38
CA ILE A 34 -7.66 -6.18 -7.68
C ILE A 34 -8.15 -5.58 -6.35
N SER A 35 -7.58 -4.45 -5.97
CA SER A 35 -8.00 -3.69 -4.79
C SER A 35 -9.04 -2.64 -5.16
N GLN A 36 -10.03 -2.47 -4.29
CA GLN A 36 -10.97 -1.36 -4.35
C GLN A 36 -10.29 -0.15 -3.68
N LEU A 37 -10.15 0.95 -4.41
CA LEU A 37 -9.44 2.13 -3.89
C LEU A 37 -10.25 2.82 -2.80
N ASP A 38 -9.60 3.16 -1.69
CA ASP A 38 -10.21 3.98 -0.64
C ASP A 38 -10.57 5.37 -1.18
N ALA A 39 -11.59 6.01 -0.60
CA ALA A 39 -12.04 7.34 -1.01
C ALA A 39 -10.89 8.37 -0.99
N ARG A 40 -9.96 8.28 -0.03
CA ARG A 40 -8.79 9.17 0.04
C ARG A 40 -7.81 8.90 -1.10
N THR A 41 -7.63 7.64 -1.49
CA THR A 41 -6.76 7.28 -2.61
C THR A 41 -7.35 7.75 -3.95
N GLN A 42 -8.67 7.64 -4.12
CA GLN A 42 -9.36 8.12 -5.34
C GLN A 42 -9.22 9.64 -5.56
N GLN A 43 -9.03 10.41 -4.48
CA GLN A 43 -8.84 11.87 -4.53
C GLN A 43 -7.38 12.29 -4.84
N HIS A 44 -6.46 11.34 -4.98
CA HIS A 44 -5.06 11.65 -5.21
C HIS A 44 -4.85 12.41 -6.53
N GLU A 45 -4.00 13.45 -6.52
CA GLU A 45 -3.77 14.35 -7.67
C GLU A 45 -3.44 13.61 -8.96
N MET A 46 -2.62 12.55 -8.88
CA MET A 46 -2.24 11.74 -10.05
C MET A 46 -3.42 11.07 -10.77
N LEU A 47 -4.54 10.84 -10.07
CA LEU A 47 -5.73 10.24 -10.68
C LEU A 47 -6.63 11.27 -11.35
N LYS A 48 -6.48 12.56 -11.04
CA LYS A 48 -7.30 13.62 -11.64
C LYS A 48 -7.09 13.75 -13.16
N THR A 49 -5.90 13.38 -13.64
CA THR A 49 -5.58 13.41 -15.08
C THR A 49 -6.14 12.22 -15.86
N ALA A 50 -6.72 11.22 -15.18
CA ALA A 50 -7.21 10.00 -15.84
C ALA A 50 -8.44 10.21 -16.73
N GLY A 51 -9.10 11.37 -16.65
CA GLY A 51 -10.29 11.72 -17.46
C GLY A 51 -11.55 10.89 -17.14
N ARG A 52 -11.46 9.96 -16.18
CA ARG A 52 -12.55 9.14 -15.67
C ARG A 52 -12.29 8.74 -14.22
N PRO A 53 -13.33 8.42 -13.43
CA PRO A 53 -13.13 7.90 -12.08
C PRO A 53 -12.32 6.60 -12.10
N VAL A 54 -11.26 6.55 -11.29
CA VAL A 54 -10.46 5.35 -11.06
C VAL A 54 -10.83 4.80 -9.69
N THR A 55 -11.56 3.68 -9.67
CA THR A 55 -12.11 3.10 -8.44
C THR A 55 -11.40 1.83 -8.00
N ARG A 56 -10.55 1.25 -8.86
CA ARG A 56 -9.84 -0.01 -8.62
C ARG A 56 -8.42 0.05 -9.16
N GLY A 57 -7.53 -0.76 -8.60
CA GLY A 57 -6.19 -0.97 -9.13
C GLY A 57 -5.67 -2.39 -8.85
N LEU A 58 -4.69 -2.83 -9.65
CA LEU A 58 -4.01 -4.11 -9.47
C LEU A 58 -2.81 -3.91 -8.54
N THR A 59 -2.64 -4.78 -7.55
CA THR A 59 -1.53 -4.67 -6.59
C THR A 59 -0.99 -6.01 -6.17
N LEU A 60 0.28 -6.05 -5.77
CA LEU A 60 0.85 -7.21 -5.08
C LEU A 60 0.18 -7.35 -3.72
N GLY A 61 -0.08 -8.58 -3.30
CA GLY A 61 -0.59 -8.82 -1.96
C GLY A 61 0.51 -8.73 -0.89
N LEU A 62 0.10 -8.68 0.38
CA LEU A 62 1.03 -8.54 1.51
C LEU A 62 2.03 -9.69 1.59
N LYS A 63 1.62 -10.93 1.25
CA LYS A 63 2.55 -12.06 1.24
C LYS A 63 3.62 -11.90 0.17
N ASP A 64 3.28 -11.35 -0.99
CA ASP A 64 4.25 -11.11 -2.06
C ASP A 64 5.26 -10.03 -1.66
N ILE A 65 4.80 -8.96 -0.99
CA ILE A 65 5.64 -7.88 -0.44
C ILE A 65 6.57 -8.42 0.66
N LEU A 66 6.02 -9.11 1.65
CA LEU A 66 6.77 -9.62 2.81
C LEU A 66 7.72 -10.77 2.47
N ASN A 67 7.54 -11.43 1.32
CA ASN A 67 8.47 -12.43 0.81
C ASN A 67 9.65 -11.83 0.02
N ALA A 68 9.71 -10.51 -0.14
CA ALA A 68 10.90 -9.86 -0.67
C ALA A 68 12.09 -10.10 0.26
N ARG A 69 13.30 -10.24 -0.28
CA ARG A 69 14.50 -10.40 0.58
C ARG A 69 14.74 -9.14 1.42
N GLU A 70 14.52 -7.98 0.82
CA GLU A 70 14.56 -6.70 1.52
C GLU A 70 13.36 -5.82 1.13
N VAL A 71 12.86 -5.06 2.10
CA VAL A 71 11.82 -4.03 1.90
C VAL A 71 12.41 -2.68 2.30
N LEU A 72 12.42 -1.74 1.36
CA LEU A 72 12.83 -0.36 1.60
C LEU A 72 11.60 0.55 1.58
N LEU A 73 11.21 1.05 2.74
CA LEU A 73 10.07 1.97 2.89
C LEU A 73 10.56 3.42 2.89
N LEU A 74 10.13 4.21 1.91
CA LEU A 74 10.44 5.62 1.77
C LEU A 74 9.23 6.46 2.21
N VAL A 75 9.42 7.30 3.21
CA VAL A 75 8.34 8.14 3.77
C VAL A 75 8.76 9.60 3.73
N THR A 76 8.06 10.40 2.92
CA THR A 76 8.32 11.83 2.75
C THR A 76 7.05 12.57 2.33
N GLY A 77 7.03 13.88 2.59
CA GLY A 77 5.95 14.79 2.18
C GLY A 77 4.85 15.00 3.22
N GLU A 78 4.05 16.03 3.00
CA GLU A 78 2.96 16.44 3.90
C GLU A 78 1.78 15.45 3.90
N GLY A 79 1.12 15.35 5.05
CA GLY A 79 -0.04 14.47 5.26
C GLY A 79 0.33 13.00 5.51
N LYS A 80 1.59 12.71 5.84
CA LYS A 80 2.06 11.37 6.25
C LYS A 80 2.14 11.21 7.77
N GLN A 81 2.03 12.28 8.54
CA GLN A 81 2.29 12.31 9.98
C GLN A 81 1.49 11.22 10.74
N ASP A 82 0.17 11.18 10.57
CA ASP A 82 -0.70 10.19 11.23
C ASP A 82 -0.32 8.75 10.84
N ALA A 83 -0.14 8.48 9.55
CA ALA A 83 0.25 7.15 9.08
C ALA A 83 1.62 6.72 9.63
N THR A 84 2.59 7.64 9.66
CA THR A 84 3.93 7.40 10.20
C THR A 84 3.89 7.15 11.70
N GLU A 85 3.17 7.97 12.47
CA GLU A 85 3.04 7.79 13.92
C GLU A 85 2.43 6.42 14.24
N ARG A 86 1.36 6.04 13.52
CA ARG A 86 0.71 4.74 13.69
C ARG A 86 1.63 3.58 13.30
N PHE A 87 2.35 3.69 12.17
CA PHE A 87 3.35 2.72 11.75
C PHE A 87 4.44 2.52 12.82
N LEU A 88 4.96 3.62 13.39
CA LEU A 88 6.00 3.59 14.42
C LEU A 88 5.53 2.97 15.75
N THR A 89 4.22 2.80 15.98
CA THR A 89 3.73 2.06 17.15
C THR A 89 4.01 0.55 17.08
N ALA A 90 4.37 0.03 15.90
CA ALA A 90 4.58 -1.39 15.62
C ALA A 90 3.37 -2.29 15.94
N LYS A 91 2.17 -1.72 16.06
CA LYS A 91 0.93 -2.48 16.27
C LYS A 91 0.44 -3.05 14.95
N VAL A 92 0.45 -4.37 14.82
CA VAL A 92 -0.09 -5.06 13.64
C VAL A 92 -1.61 -4.97 13.60
N SER A 93 -2.15 -4.42 12.52
CA SER A 93 -3.60 -4.29 12.30
C SER A 93 -3.90 -4.21 10.80
N THR A 94 -5.05 -4.71 10.37
CA THR A 94 -5.52 -4.51 8.98
C THR A 94 -5.99 -3.08 8.70
N ALA A 95 -6.14 -2.26 9.75
CA ALA A 95 -6.49 -0.84 9.64
C ALA A 95 -5.29 0.06 9.24
N ILE A 96 -4.06 -0.44 9.38
CA ILE A 96 -2.82 0.17 8.85
C ILE A 96 -2.01 -0.98 8.24
N PRO A 97 -2.12 -1.20 6.92
CA PRO A 97 -1.46 -2.34 6.27
C PRO A 97 0.08 -2.33 6.35
N ALA A 98 0.70 -1.17 6.55
CA ALA A 98 2.14 -1.01 6.78
C ALA A 98 2.55 -1.38 8.22
#